data_AF-A0A349N489-F1
#
_entry.id   AF-A0A349N489-F1
#
_cell.length_a   1.000
_cell.length_b   1.000
_cell.length_c   1.000
_cell.angle_alpha   90.00
_cell.angle_beta   90.00
_cell.angle_gamma   90.00
#
_symmetry.space_group_name_H-M   'P 1'
#
loop_
_entity.id
_entity.type
_entity.pdbx_description
1 polymer ?
#
loop_
_entity_poly.entity_id
_entity_poly.type
_entity_poly.pdbx_seq_one_letter_code
_entity_poly.pdbx_strand_id
1 'polypeptide(L)'
;NHLITYDSNFYPERLRETDCPPLLLYVRGSLATLGSLQLAIVGSRNASDYGLRNAYWMARELCKAGVTVCSGLALGVDASAHRGALDAAGLENPQSTVAVLGTGVDRLYPPAHRELFERITECGAVVSEFPLGMRAHAYNFPRRNRLISGLSVGVLVIEAAIKSGSLITARYACEQNRDVYALPSLLSNPLGRGCHELIKQGAMLVDDPNDILIELGLKVPGRADTLSFTGFGSHLGPAEPNDLMPLQRKLLQRLRTEDCLFDSFLDADLASFSALNQALLDLEVRGLVTCRGGRYSIA
;
A
#
# COMPACT_ATOMS: atom_id res chain seq x y z
N ASN A 1 24.45 -3.38 -18.10
CA ASN A 1 24.81 -2.13 -17.38
C ASN A 1 24.46 -0.97 -18.27
N HIS A 2 23.88 0.08 -17.68
CA HIS A 2 23.33 1.23 -18.38
C HIS A 2 23.67 2.50 -17.59
N LEU A 3 23.79 3.61 -18.31
CA LEU A 3 23.85 4.96 -17.77
C LEU A 3 22.66 5.72 -18.33
N ILE A 4 21.79 6.22 -17.46
CA ILE A 4 20.55 6.90 -17.84
C ILE A 4 20.68 8.36 -17.44
N THR A 5 20.46 9.26 -18.40
CA THR A 5 20.37 10.70 -18.18
C THR A 5 18.93 11.11 -17.86
N TYR A 6 18.76 12.26 -17.21
CA TYR A 6 17.43 12.82 -16.90
C TYR A 6 16.48 12.86 -18.10
N ASP A 7 16.99 13.26 -19.28
CA ASP A 7 16.22 13.38 -20.52
C ASP A 7 15.96 12.03 -21.23
N SER A 8 16.47 10.93 -20.70
CA SER A 8 16.26 9.61 -21.29
C SER A 8 14.81 9.15 -21.14
N ASN A 9 14.25 8.51 -22.17
CA ASN A 9 12.94 7.86 -22.10
C ASN A 9 12.88 6.72 -21.06
N PHE A 10 14.03 6.21 -20.62
CA PHE A 10 14.11 5.19 -19.57
C PHE A 10 14.27 5.78 -18.16
N TYR A 11 14.30 7.11 -18.04
CA TYR A 11 14.35 7.77 -16.74
C TYR A 11 12.96 7.68 -16.07
N PRO A 12 12.85 7.21 -14.82
CA PRO A 12 11.56 7.05 -14.16
C PRO A 12 10.83 8.37 -13.95
N GLU A 13 9.62 8.51 -14.51
CA GLU A 13 8.78 9.71 -14.39
C GLU A 13 8.55 10.10 -12.92
N ARG A 14 8.23 9.13 -12.05
CA ARG A 14 8.05 9.37 -10.60
C ARG A 14 9.25 10.01 -9.93
N LEU A 15 10.46 9.69 -10.41
CA LEU A 15 11.66 10.29 -9.86
C LEU A 15 11.83 11.73 -10.35
N ARG A 16 11.38 12.06 -11.57
CA ARG A 16 11.37 13.44 -12.10
C ARG A 16 10.44 14.36 -11.33
N GLU A 17 9.35 13.83 -10.78
CA GLU A 17 8.38 14.56 -9.96
C GLU A 17 8.95 15.00 -8.60
N THR A 18 10.08 14.41 -8.17
CA THR A 18 10.71 14.78 -6.89
C THR A 18 11.46 16.11 -6.99
N ASP A 19 11.64 16.82 -5.87
CA ASP A 19 12.28 18.14 -5.86
C ASP A 19 13.75 18.15 -6.35
N CYS A 20 14.47 17.06 -6.13
CA CYS A 20 15.91 16.95 -6.41
C CYS A 20 16.25 15.68 -7.21
N PRO A 21 15.71 15.49 -8.43
CA PRO A 21 15.95 14.26 -9.19
C PRO A 21 17.45 14.12 -9.53
N PRO A 22 18.06 12.94 -9.37
CA PRO A 22 19.44 12.74 -9.81
C PRO A 22 19.53 12.88 -11.34
N LEU A 23 20.47 13.70 -11.84
CA LEU A 23 20.64 13.92 -13.28
C LEU A 23 21.15 12.69 -14.04
N LEU A 24 21.81 11.77 -13.32
CA LEU A 24 22.38 10.54 -13.85
C LEU A 24 22.03 9.37 -12.93
N LEU A 25 21.62 8.26 -13.53
CA LEU A 25 21.42 6.98 -12.86
C LEU A 25 22.31 5.92 -13.50
N TYR A 26 23.10 5.25 -12.67
CA TYR A 26 23.81 4.04 -13.04
C TYR A 26 22.90 2.86 -12.75
N VAL A 27 22.72 1.98 -13.74
CA VAL A 27 21.78 0.86 -13.65
C VAL A 27 22.42 -0.44 -14.09
N ARG A 28 22.18 -1.50 -13.33
CA ARG A 28 22.59 -2.87 -13.66
C ARG A 28 21.37 -3.78 -13.56
N GLY A 29 21.11 -4.58 -14.61
CA GLY A 29 19.87 -5.34 -14.77
C GLY A 29 18.93 -4.68 -15.79
N SER A 30 17.63 -4.96 -15.68
CA SER A 30 16.62 -4.56 -16.66
C SER A 30 16.15 -3.11 -16.48
N LEU A 31 16.18 -2.32 -17.55
CA LEU A 31 15.65 -0.95 -17.55
C LEU A 31 14.12 -0.91 -17.43
N ALA A 32 13.43 -1.94 -17.92
CA ALA A 32 11.97 -1.99 -17.90
C ALA A 32 11.43 -2.00 -16.46
N THR A 33 12.17 -2.60 -15.53
CA THR A 33 11.84 -2.62 -14.09
C THR A 33 11.79 -1.23 -13.47
N LEU A 34 12.47 -0.23 -14.04
CA LEU A 34 12.47 1.13 -13.49
C LEU A 34 11.20 1.91 -13.78
N GLY A 35 10.48 1.54 -14.84
CA GLY A 35 9.21 2.16 -15.22
C GLY A 35 7.98 1.45 -14.62
N SER A 36 8.17 0.33 -13.92
CA SER A 36 7.05 -0.45 -13.37
C SER A 36 6.39 0.25 -12.17
N LEU A 37 5.23 -0.28 -11.76
CA LEU A 37 4.58 0.13 -10.52
C LEU A 37 5.37 -0.43 -9.33
N GLN A 38 6.01 0.47 -8.57
CA GLN A 38 6.94 0.11 -7.50
C GLN A 38 6.42 0.50 -6.12
N LEU A 39 6.54 -0.40 -5.14
CA LEU A 39 6.32 -0.09 -3.73
C LEU A 39 7.62 -0.26 -2.96
N ALA A 40 7.98 0.73 -2.14
CA ALA A 40 9.16 0.61 -1.28
C ALA A 40 8.84 -0.23 -0.04
N ILE A 41 9.72 -1.18 0.31
CA ILE A 41 9.66 -1.88 1.58
C ILE A 41 10.97 -1.65 2.32
N VAL A 42 10.90 -1.00 3.48
CA VAL A 42 12.07 -0.59 4.27
C VAL A 42 11.90 -0.91 5.74
N GLY A 43 12.99 -1.12 6.46
CA GLY A 43 12.89 -1.47 7.87
C GLY A 43 14.21 -1.62 8.59
N SER A 44 14.15 -2.20 9.80
CA SER A 44 15.31 -2.38 10.66
C SER A 44 16.35 -3.30 10.01
N ARG A 45 17.63 -2.93 10.17
CA ARG A 45 18.77 -3.79 9.81
C ARG A 45 18.94 -5.00 10.72
N ASN A 46 18.40 -4.93 11.93
CA ASN A 46 18.39 -5.98 12.93
C ASN A 46 16.94 -6.31 13.30
N ALA A 47 16.12 -6.57 12.29
CA ALA A 47 14.71 -6.90 12.46
C ALA A 47 14.53 -8.24 13.19
N SER A 48 13.40 -8.38 13.88
CA SER A 48 13.00 -9.64 14.51
C SER A 48 12.59 -10.67 13.45
N ASP A 49 12.50 -11.94 13.83
CA ASP A 49 11.96 -12.99 12.94
C ASP A 49 10.53 -12.68 12.47
N TYR A 50 9.75 -12.00 13.30
CA TYR A 50 8.44 -11.48 12.90
C TYR A 50 8.57 -10.45 11.79
N GLY A 51 9.43 -9.44 11.96
CA GLY A 51 9.68 -8.42 10.93
C GLY A 51 10.21 -9.02 9.63
N LEU A 52 11.16 -9.96 9.70
CA LEU A 52 11.72 -10.62 8.53
C LEU A 52 10.68 -11.45 7.77
N ARG A 53 9.87 -12.26 8.46
CA ARG A 53 8.83 -13.07 7.82
C ARG A 53 7.76 -12.20 7.16
N ASN A 54 7.32 -11.14 7.82
CA ASN A 54 6.33 -10.24 7.23
C ASN A 54 6.91 -9.46 6.05
N ALA A 55 8.16 -9.01 6.11
CA ALA A 55 8.82 -8.37 4.98
C ALA A 55 8.91 -9.28 3.75
N TYR A 56 9.27 -10.55 3.96
CA TYR A 56 9.27 -11.56 2.91
C TYR A 56 7.87 -11.79 2.34
N TRP A 57 6.89 -12.02 3.22
CA TRP A 57 5.52 -12.34 2.83
C TRP A 57 4.84 -11.18 2.08
N MET A 58 4.90 -9.96 2.63
CA MET A 58 4.37 -8.76 2.00
C MET A 58 4.96 -8.56 0.60
N ALA A 59 6.29 -8.62 0.48
CA ALA A 59 6.98 -8.47 -0.79
C ALA A 59 6.55 -9.53 -1.81
N ARG A 60 6.44 -10.79 -1.38
CA ARG A 60 6.06 -11.90 -2.24
C ARG A 60 4.64 -11.75 -2.79
N GLU A 61 3.67 -11.42 -1.95
CA GLU A 61 2.27 -11.28 -2.38
C GLU A 61 2.06 -10.03 -3.26
N LEU A 62 2.71 -8.91 -2.93
CA LEU A 62 2.70 -7.70 -3.76
C LEU A 62 3.29 -7.97 -5.16
N CYS A 63 4.40 -8.70 -5.24
CA CYS A 63 5.01 -9.06 -6.52
C CYS A 63 4.15 -9.99 -7.38
N LYS A 64 3.43 -10.94 -6.76
CA LYS A 64 2.46 -11.78 -7.49
C LYS A 64 1.34 -10.95 -8.12
N ALA A 65 0.95 -9.86 -7.47
CA ALA A 65 -0.05 -8.92 -7.97
C ALA A 65 0.50 -7.90 -8.98
N GLY A 66 1.77 -8.01 -9.40
CA GLY A 66 2.37 -7.14 -10.41
C GLY A 66 3.09 -5.90 -9.85
N VAL A 67 3.24 -5.78 -8.52
CA VAL A 67 3.95 -4.66 -7.89
C VAL A 67 5.42 -5.00 -7.70
N THR A 68 6.32 -4.21 -8.29
CA THR A 68 7.76 -4.36 -8.11
C THR A 68 8.17 -3.84 -6.72
N VAL A 69 9.00 -4.59 -6.00
CA VAL A 69 9.49 -4.14 -4.68
C VAL A 69 10.75 -3.30 -4.84
N CYS A 70 10.74 -2.07 -4.32
CA CYS A 70 11.91 -1.20 -4.26
C CYS A 70 12.51 -1.22 -2.84
N SER A 71 13.80 -1.46 -2.70
CA SER A 71 14.44 -1.42 -1.38
C SER A 71 15.94 -1.15 -1.49
N GLY A 72 16.63 -1.18 -0.35
CA GLY A 72 17.98 -0.67 -0.22
C GLY A 72 19.11 -1.67 -0.18
N LEU A 73 18.82 -2.96 -0.34
CA LEU A 73 19.78 -4.05 -0.15
C LEU A 73 20.50 -4.03 1.22
N ALA A 74 19.98 -3.30 2.22
CA ALA A 74 20.53 -3.34 3.57
C ALA A 74 20.27 -4.71 4.23
N LEU A 75 20.95 -4.98 5.34
CA LEU A 75 20.63 -6.13 6.20
C LEU A 75 19.17 -6.04 6.69
N GLY A 76 18.62 -7.17 7.14
CA GLY A 76 17.30 -7.21 7.76
C GLY A 76 16.15 -7.13 6.76
N VAL A 77 15.23 -6.19 6.97
CA VAL A 77 13.97 -6.06 6.21
C VAL A 77 14.21 -5.94 4.71
N ASP A 78 15.13 -5.07 4.28
CA ASP A 78 15.41 -4.84 2.86
C ASP A 78 15.78 -6.16 2.15
N ALA A 79 16.70 -6.95 2.73
CA ALA A 79 17.10 -8.23 2.18
C ALA A 79 15.95 -9.25 2.14
N SER A 80 15.12 -9.28 3.18
CA SER A 80 13.96 -10.17 3.25
C SER A 80 12.90 -9.82 2.20
N ALA A 81 12.65 -8.53 2.00
CA ALA A 81 11.74 -8.02 0.98
C ALA A 81 12.23 -8.37 -0.43
N HIS A 82 13.51 -8.14 -0.74
CA HIS A 82 14.09 -8.55 -2.03
C HIS A 82 13.97 -10.06 -2.27
N ARG A 83 14.21 -10.90 -1.25
CA ARG A 83 14.05 -12.36 -1.37
C ARG A 83 12.59 -12.75 -1.64
N GLY A 84 11.64 -12.17 -0.92
CA GLY A 84 10.21 -12.42 -1.13
C GLY A 84 9.76 -12.06 -2.55
N ALA A 85 10.22 -10.90 -3.03
CA ALA A 85 9.95 -10.45 -4.39
C ALA A 85 10.54 -11.39 -5.46
N LEU A 86 11.81 -11.79 -5.30
CA LEU A 86 12.48 -12.70 -6.23
C LEU A 86 11.85 -14.10 -6.25
N ASP A 87 11.39 -14.61 -5.10
CA ASP A 87 10.76 -15.93 -5.01
C ASP A 87 9.31 -15.91 -5.54
N ALA A 88 8.69 -14.74 -5.68
CA ALA A 88 7.43 -14.56 -6.41
C ALA A 88 7.63 -14.45 -7.93
N ALA A 89 8.85 -14.16 -8.39
CA ALA A 89 9.14 -13.94 -9.79
C ALA A 89 8.90 -15.23 -10.61
N GLY A 90 7.77 -15.27 -11.31
CA GLY A 90 7.46 -16.29 -12.31
C GLY A 90 7.82 -15.83 -13.72
N LEU A 91 7.59 -16.68 -14.71
CA LEU A 91 7.80 -16.36 -16.13
C LEU A 91 7.02 -15.11 -16.61
N GLU A 92 5.90 -14.80 -15.96
CA GLU A 92 4.99 -13.70 -16.33
C GLU A 92 5.36 -12.35 -15.69
N ASN A 93 6.14 -12.34 -14.61
CA ASN A 93 6.60 -11.09 -13.97
C ASN A 93 8.11 -11.11 -13.73
N PRO A 94 8.92 -10.87 -14.77
CA PRO A 94 10.37 -10.85 -14.67
C PRO A 94 10.92 -9.60 -13.95
N GLN A 95 10.05 -8.65 -13.54
CA GLN A 95 10.42 -7.35 -12.97
C GLN A 95 10.09 -7.34 -11.48
N SER A 96 10.78 -8.19 -10.74
CA SER A 96 10.41 -8.49 -9.35
C SER A 96 10.85 -7.41 -8.37
N THR A 97 12.05 -6.85 -8.53
CA THR A 97 12.60 -5.95 -7.52
C THR A 97 13.66 -4.96 -8.04
N VAL A 98 13.74 -3.80 -7.38
CA VAL A 98 14.75 -2.76 -7.60
C VAL A 98 15.53 -2.50 -6.32
N ALA A 99 16.86 -2.64 -6.37
CA ALA A 99 17.76 -2.29 -5.27
C ALA A 99 18.43 -0.95 -5.52
N VAL A 100 18.29 0.00 -4.59
CA VAL A 100 18.94 1.31 -4.68
C VAL A 100 20.16 1.35 -3.75
N LEU A 101 21.35 1.70 -4.26
CA LEU A 101 22.61 1.60 -3.53
C LEU A 101 23.15 2.94 -3.02
N GLY A 102 23.75 2.92 -1.84
CA GLY A 102 24.54 4.04 -1.28
C GLY A 102 26.00 4.10 -1.77
N THR A 103 26.32 3.29 -2.79
CA THR A 103 27.65 3.06 -3.36
C THR A 103 27.54 3.09 -4.89
N GLY A 104 28.66 3.03 -5.62
CA GLY A 104 28.60 2.81 -7.06
C GLY A 104 27.95 1.44 -7.37
N VAL A 105 27.29 1.30 -8.52
CA VAL A 105 26.66 0.02 -8.93
C VAL A 105 27.65 -1.14 -9.08
N ASP A 106 28.95 -0.84 -9.17
CA ASP A 106 30.07 -1.79 -9.20
C ASP A 106 30.58 -2.18 -7.80
N ARG A 107 30.10 -1.52 -6.74
CA ARG A 107 30.55 -1.71 -5.34
C ARG A 107 29.41 -2.22 -4.48
N LEU A 108 29.32 -3.54 -4.36
CA LEU A 108 28.38 -4.21 -3.45
C LEU A 108 28.63 -3.82 -1.99
N TYR A 109 27.56 -3.42 -1.30
CA TYR A 109 27.52 -3.30 0.15
C TYR A 109 26.11 -3.60 0.68
N PRO A 110 25.96 -4.45 1.71
CA PRO A 110 27.02 -5.18 2.41
C PRO A 110 27.56 -6.37 1.59
N PRO A 111 28.82 -6.79 1.77
CA PRO A 111 29.41 -7.91 1.02
C PRO A 111 28.67 -9.24 1.18
N ALA A 112 27.98 -9.43 2.31
CA ALA A 112 27.19 -10.62 2.61
C ALA A 112 26.03 -10.85 1.62
N HIS A 113 25.58 -9.82 0.89
CA HIS A 113 24.47 -9.90 -0.05
C HIS A 113 24.91 -10.14 -1.49
N ARG A 114 26.06 -10.79 -1.71
CA ARG A 114 26.57 -11.03 -3.07
C ARG A 114 25.61 -11.84 -3.93
N GLU A 115 25.18 -12.99 -3.43
CA GLU A 115 24.23 -13.86 -4.13
C GLU A 115 22.89 -13.14 -4.39
N LEU A 116 22.41 -12.39 -3.39
CA LEU A 116 21.17 -11.62 -3.53
C LEU A 116 21.30 -10.52 -4.60
N PHE A 117 22.42 -9.81 -4.62
CA PHE A 117 22.71 -8.78 -5.63
C PHE A 117 22.74 -9.36 -7.05
N GLU A 118 23.34 -10.53 -7.22
CA GLU A 118 23.40 -11.24 -8.50
C GLU A 118 22.00 -11.61 -8.97
N ARG A 119 21.19 -12.23 -8.09
CA ARG A 119 19.79 -12.55 -8.39
C ARG A 119 18.95 -11.32 -8.75
N ILE A 120 19.12 -10.20 -8.04
CA ILE A 120 18.42 -8.94 -8.35
C ILE A 120 18.83 -8.41 -9.72
N THR A 121 20.10 -8.54 -10.08
CA THR A 121 20.59 -8.10 -11.39
C THR A 121 19.98 -8.92 -12.54
N GLU A 122 19.72 -10.19 -12.31
CA GLU A 122 19.13 -11.11 -13.30
C GLU A 122 17.62 -10.89 -13.49
N CYS A 123 16.87 -10.71 -12.39
CA CYS A 123 15.40 -10.66 -12.39
C CYS A 123 14.81 -9.28 -12.00
N GLY A 124 15.61 -8.22 -12.16
CA GLY A 124 15.28 -6.91 -11.61
C GLY A 124 16.29 -5.85 -12.03
N ALA A 125 16.50 -4.87 -11.15
CA ALA A 125 17.49 -3.82 -11.37
C ALA A 125 18.20 -3.39 -10.09
N VAL A 126 19.45 -2.99 -10.23
CA VAL A 126 20.24 -2.31 -9.21
C VAL A 126 20.56 -0.90 -9.72
N VAL A 127 20.28 0.10 -8.90
CA VAL A 127 20.35 1.52 -9.27
C VAL A 127 21.23 2.28 -8.29
N SER A 128 22.01 3.24 -8.80
CA SER A 128 22.72 4.20 -7.97
C SER A 128 22.83 5.57 -8.65
N GLU A 129 22.81 6.64 -7.85
CA GLU A 129 23.20 7.98 -8.29
C GLU A 129 24.71 8.22 -8.20
N PHE A 130 25.46 7.32 -7.54
CA PHE A 130 26.87 7.52 -7.26
C PHE A 130 27.76 7.01 -8.41
N PRO A 131 28.87 7.69 -8.69
CA PRO A 131 29.78 7.29 -9.76
C PRO A 131 30.41 5.92 -9.49
N LEU A 132 30.87 5.27 -10.56
CA LEU A 132 31.56 3.99 -10.48
C LEU A 132 32.76 4.08 -9.53
N GLY A 133 32.96 3.05 -8.71
CA GLY A 133 34.01 2.99 -7.71
C GLY A 133 33.68 3.65 -6.37
N MET A 134 32.55 4.37 -6.25
CA MET A 134 32.15 5.03 -5.00
C MET A 134 31.98 4.00 -3.87
N ARG A 135 32.68 4.23 -2.76
CA ARG A 135 32.68 3.35 -1.58
C ARG A 135 31.49 3.64 -0.65
N ALA A 136 31.28 2.74 0.30
CA ALA A 136 30.24 2.86 1.32
C ALA A 136 30.58 3.96 2.34
N HIS A 137 30.11 5.18 2.08
CA HIS A 137 30.18 6.28 3.04
C HIS A 137 28.88 6.40 3.83
N ALA A 138 28.97 6.57 5.15
CA ALA A 138 27.80 6.59 6.04
C ALA A 138 26.75 7.65 5.63
N TYR A 139 27.19 8.81 5.15
CA TYR A 139 26.30 9.89 4.71
C TYR A 139 25.58 9.61 3.38
N ASN A 140 26.06 8.66 2.57
CA ASN A 140 25.39 8.29 1.33
C ASN A 140 24.09 7.51 1.57
N PHE A 141 23.99 6.75 2.67
CA PHE A 141 22.81 5.91 2.91
C PHE A 141 21.55 6.73 3.18
N PRO A 142 21.56 7.75 4.09
CA PRO A 142 20.41 8.64 4.24
C PRO A 142 20.10 9.42 2.96
N ARG A 143 21.12 9.88 2.21
CA ARG A 143 20.92 10.61 0.95
C ARG A 143 20.22 9.75 -0.09
N ARG A 144 20.63 8.49 -0.22
CA ARG A 144 20.04 7.55 -1.18
C ARG A 144 18.58 7.21 -0.86
N ASN A 145 18.15 7.27 0.39
CA ASN A 145 16.78 6.87 0.76
C ASN A 145 15.70 7.65 -0.01
N ARG A 146 15.98 8.91 -0.39
CA ARG A 146 15.10 9.73 -1.22
C ARG A 146 14.82 9.13 -2.61
N LEU A 147 15.73 8.30 -3.14
CA LEU A 147 15.54 7.61 -4.42
C LEU A 147 14.62 6.40 -4.23
N ILE A 148 14.67 5.72 -3.08
CA ILE A 148 13.79 4.56 -2.81
C ILE A 148 12.34 5.02 -2.81
N SER A 149 12.04 6.07 -2.03
CA SER A 149 10.71 6.67 -2.01
C SER A 149 10.36 7.31 -3.35
N GLY A 150 11.32 7.98 -4.00
CA GLY A 150 11.07 8.68 -5.26
C GLY A 150 10.75 7.77 -6.44
N LEU A 151 11.26 6.53 -6.44
CA LEU A 151 10.92 5.53 -7.45
C LEU A 151 9.57 4.87 -7.19
N SER A 152 9.05 4.96 -5.97
CA SER A 152 7.90 4.19 -5.51
C SER A 152 6.62 5.04 -5.43
N VAL A 153 5.46 4.39 -5.56
CA VAL A 153 4.16 5.05 -5.30
C VAL A 153 3.90 5.25 -3.81
N GLY A 154 4.49 4.40 -2.98
CA GLY A 154 4.40 4.49 -1.53
C GLY A 154 5.48 3.68 -0.83
N VAL A 155 5.54 3.81 0.49
CA VAL A 155 6.57 3.20 1.33
C VAL A 155 5.95 2.44 2.49
N LEU A 156 6.15 1.13 2.52
CA LEU A 156 5.83 0.25 3.64
C LEU A 156 7.02 0.14 4.60
N VAL A 157 6.80 0.55 5.85
CA VAL A 157 7.80 0.45 6.92
C VAL A 157 7.50 -0.76 7.80
N ILE A 158 8.45 -1.70 7.84
CA ILE A 158 8.38 -2.91 8.66
C ILE A 158 9.45 -2.80 9.74
N GLU A 159 9.03 -2.73 11.01
CA GLU A 159 9.90 -2.55 12.18
C GLU A 159 10.96 -1.45 12.03
N ALA A 160 10.67 -0.27 12.56
CA ALA A 160 11.64 0.80 12.73
C ALA A 160 11.69 1.29 14.19
N ALA A 161 12.88 1.35 14.80
CA ALA A 161 13.07 2.13 16.02
C ALA A 161 12.90 3.63 15.75
N ILE A 162 12.62 4.44 16.78
CA ILE A 162 12.38 5.90 16.66
C ILE A 162 13.53 6.66 15.97
N LYS A 163 14.77 6.16 16.08
CA LYS A 163 15.96 6.76 15.42
C LYS A 163 16.45 5.94 14.21
N SER A 164 15.59 5.11 13.62
CA SER A 164 15.94 4.26 12.49
C SER A 164 16.10 5.07 11.20
N GLY A 165 17.07 4.69 10.37
CA GLY A 165 17.23 5.24 9.02
C GLY A 165 16.03 4.98 8.11
N SER A 166 15.21 3.95 8.38
CA SER A 166 14.01 3.65 7.61
C SER A 166 12.93 4.73 7.76
N LEU A 167 12.89 5.42 8.91
CA LEU A 167 11.98 6.56 9.13
C LEU A 167 12.39 7.78 8.30
N ILE A 168 13.67 7.88 7.90
CA ILE A 168 14.11 8.91 6.96
C ILE A 168 13.46 8.66 5.59
N THR A 169 13.34 7.41 5.15
CA THR A 169 12.64 7.06 3.91
C THR A 169 11.16 7.39 3.99
N ALA A 170 10.50 7.08 5.12
CA ALA A 170 9.10 7.45 5.34
C ALA A 170 8.89 8.97 5.30
N ARG A 171 9.82 9.74 5.88
CA ARG A 171 9.77 11.21 5.79
C ARG A 171 9.93 11.69 4.35
N TYR A 172 10.89 11.17 3.59
CA TYR A 172 11.03 11.52 2.18
C TYR A 172 9.79 11.15 1.36
N ALA A 173 9.11 10.05 1.69
CA ALA A 173 7.86 9.67 1.06
C ALA A 173 6.79 10.76 1.26
N CYS A 174 6.58 11.21 2.49
CA CYS A 174 5.67 12.33 2.78
C CYS A 174 6.06 13.60 2.02
N GLU A 175 7.35 13.97 2.02
CA GLU A 175 7.87 15.15 1.30
C GLU A 175 7.64 15.03 -0.22
N GLN A 176 7.65 13.81 -0.77
CA GLN A 176 7.45 13.51 -2.18
C GLN A 176 5.98 13.18 -2.54
N ASN A 177 5.04 13.43 -1.63
CA ASN A 177 3.62 13.10 -1.79
C ASN A 177 3.39 11.61 -2.16
N ARG A 178 4.10 10.72 -1.46
CA ARG A 178 3.96 9.27 -1.55
C ARG A 178 3.29 8.74 -0.30
N ASP A 179 2.46 7.72 -0.46
CA ASP A 179 1.76 7.11 0.66
C ASP A 179 2.73 6.41 1.60
N VAL A 180 2.45 6.50 2.90
CA VAL A 180 3.24 5.83 3.93
C VAL A 180 2.37 4.79 4.62
N TYR A 181 2.86 3.56 4.60
CA TYR A 181 2.25 2.41 5.23
C TYR A 181 3.16 1.91 6.35
N ALA A 182 2.57 1.38 7.42
CA ALA A 182 3.34 0.84 8.53
C ALA A 182 2.74 -0.48 9.03
N LEU A 183 3.59 -1.49 9.14
CA LEU A 183 3.22 -2.77 9.75
C LEU A 183 3.16 -2.61 11.27
N PRO A 184 2.03 -2.95 11.92
CA PRO A 184 1.96 -2.93 13.37
C PRO A 184 2.90 -3.98 13.97
N SER A 185 3.37 -3.73 15.18
CA SER A 185 4.21 -4.66 15.94
C SER A 185 3.79 -4.69 17.41
N LEU A 186 4.30 -5.67 18.16
CA LEU A 186 4.06 -5.79 19.59
C LEU A 186 4.51 -4.52 20.34
N LEU A 187 3.74 -4.06 21.32
CA LEU A 187 4.07 -2.88 22.13
C LEU A 187 5.39 -3.06 22.93
N SER A 188 5.73 -4.30 23.26
CA SER A 188 6.97 -4.69 23.93
C SER A 188 8.19 -4.66 23.00
N ASN A 189 7.99 -4.66 21.67
CA ASN A 189 9.08 -4.63 20.71
C ASN A 189 9.59 -3.19 20.52
N PRO A 190 10.83 -2.87 20.94
CA PRO A 190 11.38 -1.52 20.76
C PRO A 190 11.54 -1.14 19.29
N LEU A 191 11.73 -2.12 18.40
CA LEU A 191 11.81 -1.91 16.96
C LEU A 191 10.44 -1.62 16.32
N GLY A 192 9.33 -1.81 17.03
CA GLY A 192 7.99 -1.46 16.55
C GLY A 192 7.61 0.00 16.77
N ARG A 193 8.32 0.71 17.66
CA ARG A 193 7.91 2.04 18.16
C ARG A 193 7.83 3.11 17.08
N GLY A 194 8.72 3.08 16.09
CA GLY A 194 8.68 4.00 14.96
C GLY A 194 7.50 3.72 14.03
N CYS A 195 7.14 2.45 13.80
CA CYS A 195 5.92 2.11 13.04
C CYS A 195 4.66 2.62 13.75
N HIS A 196 4.57 2.45 15.08
CA HIS A 196 3.45 2.99 15.86
C HIS A 196 3.37 4.52 15.78
N GLU A 197 4.53 5.19 15.79
CA GLU A 197 4.58 6.65 15.68
C GLU A 197 4.13 7.12 14.28
N LEU A 198 4.56 6.44 13.21
CA LEU A 198 4.07 6.71 11.86
C LEU A 198 2.54 6.56 11.77
N ILE A 199 1.99 5.49 12.35
CA ILE A 199 0.53 5.26 12.35
C ILE A 199 -0.20 6.40 13.07
N LYS A 200 0.31 6.84 14.23
CA LYS A 200 -0.25 8.00 14.95
C LYS A 200 -0.18 9.31 14.17
N GLN A 201 0.82 9.43 13.30
CA GLN A 201 1.03 10.59 12.43
C GLN A 201 0.21 10.51 11.12
N GLY A 202 -0.60 9.46 10.94
CA GLY A 202 -1.50 9.31 9.80
C GLY A 202 -1.00 8.34 8.72
N ALA A 203 0.10 7.62 8.93
CA ALA A 203 0.44 6.50 8.06
C ALA A 203 -0.64 5.41 8.15
N MET A 204 -0.98 4.81 7.01
CA MET A 204 -1.96 3.73 6.99
C MET A 204 -1.38 2.50 7.69
N LEU A 205 -2.13 1.97 8.66
CA LEU A 205 -1.84 0.66 9.25
C LEU A 205 -2.11 -0.39 8.19
N VAL A 206 -1.13 -1.26 7.94
CA VAL A 206 -1.25 -2.38 7.01
C VAL A 206 -0.89 -3.65 7.75
N ASP A 207 -1.78 -4.63 7.77
CA ASP A 207 -1.51 -5.98 8.27
C ASP A 207 -1.75 -7.06 7.21
N ASP A 208 -2.37 -6.72 6.07
CA ASP A 208 -2.54 -7.57 4.90
C ASP A 208 -2.01 -6.88 3.62
N PRO A 209 -1.25 -7.57 2.74
CA PRO A 209 -0.79 -6.98 1.47
C PRO A 209 -1.93 -6.46 0.59
N ASN A 210 -3.14 -7.03 0.72
CA ASN A 210 -4.31 -6.59 -0.02
C ASN A 210 -4.75 -5.17 0.34
N ASP A 211 -4.46 -4.68 1.54
CA ASP A 211 -4.76 -3.30 1.92
C ASP A 211 -4.07 -2.32 0.98
N ILE A 212 -2.79 -2.60 0.67
CA ILE A 212 -2.00 -1.81 -0.27
C ILE A 212 -2.50 -2.02 -1.70
N LEU A 213 -2.83 -3.25 -2.10
CA LEU A 213 -3.32 -3.52 -3.45
C LEU A 213 -4.63 -2.78 -3.74
N ILE A 214 -5.53 -2.72 -2.77
CA ILE A 214 -6.80 -2.00 -2.86
C ILE A 214 -6.54 -0.50 -3.00
N GLU A 215 -5.65 0.06 -2.20
CA GLU A 215 -5.26 1.48 -2.28
C GLU A 215 -4.66 1.82 -3.65
N LEU A 216 -3.86 0.90 -4.21
CA LEU A 216 -3.29 1.03 -5.55
C LEU A 216 -4.29 0.76 -6.69
N GLY A 217 -5.54 0.41 -6.39
CA GLY A 217 -6.57 0.09 -7.37
C GLY A 217 -6.32 -1.20 -8.15
N LEU A 218 -5.51 -2.12 -7.60
CA LEU A 218 -5.16 -3.39 -8.24
C LEU A 218 -6.16 -4.49 -7.86
N LYS A 219 -6.33 -5.45 -8.77
CA LYS A 219 -7.19 -6.62 -8.51
C LYS A 219 -6.55 -7.52 -7.46
N VAL A 220 -7.31 -7.82 -6.41
CA VAL A 220 -6.90 -8.73 -5.34
C VAL A 220 -7.13 -10.18 -5.78
N PRO A 221 -6.08 -11.03 -5.86
CA PRO A 221 -6.25 -12.45 -6.21
C PRO A 221 -7.13 -13.18 -5.19
N GLY A 222 -8.16 -13.89 -5.67
CA GLY A 222 -9.03 -14.71 -4.81
C GLY A 222 -10.15 -13.96 -4.09
N ARG A 223 -10.23 -12.63 -4.21
CA ARG A 223 -11.39 -11.84 -3.79
C ARG A 223 -12.26 -11.61 -5.03
N ALA A 224 -13.33 -12.41 -5.19
CA ALA A 224 -14.35 -12.12 -6.18
C ALA A 224 -14.84 -10.68 -5.96
N ASP A 225 -14.92 -9.87 -7.03
CA ASP A 225 -15.24 -8.44 -7.11
C ASP A 225 -16.30 -7.93 -6.10
N THR A 226 -15.93 -7.90 -4.83
CA THR A 226 -16.78 -7.49 -3.71
C THR A 226 -15.81 -6.93 -2.69
N LEU A 227 -15.44 -5.67 -2.91
CA LEU A 227 -15.31 -4.62 -1.92
C LEU A 227 -14.63 -3.44 -2.61
N SER A 228 -15.47 -2.59 -3.19
CA SER A 228 -15.14 -1.21 -3.49
C SER A 228 -14.80 -0.51 -2.16
N PHE A 229 -13.52 -0.29 -1.90
CA PHE A 229 -13.08 0.62 -0.86
C PHE A 229 -13.09 2.03 -1.44
N THR A 230 -14.20 2.74 -1.26
CA THR A 230 -14.24 4.20 -1.32
C THR A 230 -14.85 4.67 -0.02
N GLY A 231 -14.02 5.28 0.83
CA GLY A 231 -14.49 6.07 1.95
C GLY A 231 -15.39 7.20 1.45
N PHE A 232 -16.47 7.44 2.20
CA PHE A 232 -17.48 8.48 2.03
C PHE A 232 -18.31 8.46 0.73
N GLY A 233 -19.51 7.89 0.85
CA GLY A 233 -20.70 8.37 0.14
C GLY A 233 -20.97 7.78 -1.25
N SER A 234 -21.46 6.55 -1.31
CA SER A 234 -22.57 6.19 -2.20
C SER A 234 -23.13 4.82 -1.78
N HIS A 235 -24.35 4.81 -1.24
CA HIS A 235 -25.10 3.60 -0.95
C HIS A 235 -25.31 2.76 -2.22
N LEU A 236 -24.50 1.73 -2.42
CA LEU A 236 -24.96 0.52 -3.10
C LEU A 236 -25.63 -0.32 -2.01
N GLY A 237 -26.94 -0.11 -1.84
CA GLY A 237 -27.74 -0.84 -0.88
C GLY A 237 -27.66 -2.36 -1.11
N PRO A 238 -27.94 -3.18 -0.08
CA PRO A 238 -28.10 -4.62 -0.26
C PRO A 238 -29.11 -4.85 -1.38
N ALA A 239 -28.79 -5.77 -2.30
CA ALA A 239 -29.72 -6.17 -3.34
C ALA A 239 -31.09 -6.44 -2.70
N GLU A 240 -32.11 -5.68 -3.10
CA GLU A 240 -33.43 -5.77 -2.46
C GLU A 240 -33.91 -7.22 -2.52
N PRO A 241 -34.33 -7.79 -1.38
CA PRO A 241 -34.96 -9.10 -1.39
C PRO A 241 -36.13 -9.09 -2.39
N ASN A 242 -36.13 -10.01 -3.35
CA ASN A 242 -37.14 -10.06 -4.42
C ASN A 242 -38.58 -10.29 -3.90
N ASP A 243 -38.72 -10.62 -2.61
CA ASP A 243 -39.96 -10.93 -1.88
C ASP A 243 -40.58 -9.72 -1.13
N LEU A 244 -40.06 -8.50 -1.29
CA LEU A 244 -40.63 -7.33 -0.63
C LEU A 244 -42.02 -6.95 -1.18
N MET A 245 -42.95 -6.67 -0.26
CA MET A 245 -44.29 -6.18 -0.57
C MET A 245 -44.25 -4.77 -1.19
N PRO A 246 -45.25 -4.38 -2.01
CA PRO A 246 -45.24 -3.07 -2.69
C PRO A 246 -45.09 -1.86 -1.76
N LEU A 247 -45.63 -1.95 -0.54
CA LEU A 247 -45.51 -0.89 0.48
C LEU A 247 -44.08 -0.80 1.04
N GLN A 248 -43.41 -1.93 1.28
CA GLN A 248 -42.04 -1.98 1.80
C GLN A 248 -41.04 -1.40 0.79
N ARG A 249 -41.21 -1.68 -0.51
CA ARG A 249 -40.36 -1.09 -1.57
C ARG A 249 -40.49 0.43 -1.64
N LYS A 250 -41.72 0.96 -1.55
CA LYS A 250 -41.96 2.41 -1.55
C LYS A 250 -41.30 3.10 -0.34
N LEU A 251 -41.38 2.47 0.84
CA LEU A 251 -40.74 3.00 2.05
C LEU A 251 -39.21 3.01 1.93
N LEU A 252 -38.60 1.94 1.44
CA LEU A 252 -37.16 1.89 1.19
C LEU A 252 -36.70 2.92 0.16
N GLN A 253 -37.44 3.13 -0.93
CA GLN A 253 -37.10 4.15 -1.92
C GLN A 253 -37.08 5.57 -1.34
N ARG A 254 -38.03 5.89 -0.45
CA ARG A 254 -38.06 7.18 0.27
C ARG A 254 -36.89 7.31 1.26
N LEU A 255 -36.59 6.25 2.00
CA LEU A 255 -35.49 6.22 2.96
C LEU A 255 -34.10 6.23 2.30
N ARG A 256 -34.00 5.95 0.98
CA ARG A 256 -32.76 6.11 0.21
C ARG A 256 -32.39 7.56 -0.05
N THR A 257 -33.39 8.42 -0.13
CA THR A 257 -33.17 9.84 -0.42
C THR A 257 -32.88 10.62 0.86
N GLU A 258 -33.63 10.38 1.94
CA GLU A 258 -33.54 11.16 3.18
C GLU A 258 -33.97 10.34 4.41
N ASP A 259 -33.41 10.62 5.59
CA ASP A 259 -33.84 10.05 6.86
C ASP A 259 -35.18 10.66 7.30
N CYS A 260 -36.16 9.81 7.60
CA CYS A 260 -37.54 10.26 7.81
C CYS A 260 -38.07 9.91 9.21
N LEU A 261 -38.90 10.80 9.77
CA LEU A 261 -39.70 10.51 10.96
C LEU A 261 -40.94 9.66 10.58
N PHE A 262 -41.45 8.87 11.51
CA PHE A 262 -42.64 8.04 11.28
C PHE A 262 -43.82 8.86 10.72
N ASP A 263 -44.09 10.04 11.29
CA ASP A 263 -45.22 10.90 10.93
C ASP A 263 -45.15 11.42 9.48
N SER A 264 -43.94 11.54 8.92
CA SER A 264 -43.76 11.96 7.52
C SER A 264 -44.24 10.92 6.49
N PHE A 265 -44.39 9.65 6.92
CA PHE A 265 -44.97 8.59 6.08
C PHE A 265 -46.50 8.58 6.11
N LEU A 266 -47.11 9.10 7.18
CA LEU A 266 -48.56 9.23 7.32
C LEU A 266 -49.10 10.37 6.45
N ASP A 267 -48.40 11.50 6.40
CA ASP A 267 -48.80 12.67 5.59
C ASP A 267 -48.74 12.42 4.07
N ALA A 268 -48.08 11.34 3.64
CA ALA A 268 -47.88 11.00 2.23
C ALA A 268 -48.97 10.08 1.65
N ASP A 269 -50.06 9.80 2.39
CA ASP A 269 -51.19 8.94 1.98
C ASP A 269 -50.75 7.53 1.50
N LEU A 270 -49.66 7.01 2.08
CA LEU A 270 -49.03 5.77 1.61
C LEU A 270 -49.78 4.50 2.05
N ALA A 271 -50.30 4.47 3.28
CA ALA A 271 -51.15 3.40 3.83
C ALA A 271 -51.70 3.80 5.21
N SER A 272 -52.57 2.96 5.79
CA SER A 272 -53.01 3.13 7.18
C SER A 272 -51.85 3.01 8.18
N PHE A 273 -51.96 3.68 9.34
CA PHE A 273 -50.97 3.65 10.43
C PHE A 273 -50.51 2.23 10.77
N SER A 274 -51.46 1.29 10.88
CA SER A 274 -51.17 -0.10 11.22
C SER A 274 -50.33 -0.81 10.15
N ALA A 275 -50.58 -0.53 8.88
CA ALA A 275 -49.85 -1.14 7.77
C ALA A 275 -48.44 -0.57 7.62
N LEU A 276 -48.25 0.73 7.87
CA LEU A 276 -46.93 1.36 7.87
C LEU A 276 -46.05 0.84 9.01
N ASN A 277 -46.61 0.72 10.22
CA ASN A 277 -45.87 0.23 11.37
C ASN A 277 -45.42 -1.23 11.19
N GLN A 278 -46.31 -2.10 10.68
CA GLN A 278 -45.93 -3.49 10.38
C GLN A 278 -44.85 -3.57 9.29
N ALA A 279 -44.96 -2.77 8.23
CA ALA A 279 -43.98 -2.78 7.15
C ALA A 279 -42.59 -2.32 7.60
N LEU A 280 -42.50 -1.29 8.47
CA LEU A 280 -41.23 -0.78 8.99
C LEU A 280 -40.59 -1.75 10.00
N LEU A 281 -41.38 -2.39 10.86
CA LEU A 281 -40.90 -3.42 11.79
C LEU A 281 -40.35 -4.64 11.04
N ASP A 282 -41.05 -5.10 9.99
CA ASP A 282 -40.56 -6.20 9.16
C ASP A 282 -39.24 -5.86 8.47
N LEU A 283 -39.08 -4.61 8.01
CA LEU A 283 -37.84 -4.13 7.41
C LEU A 283 -36.69 -4.00 8.43
N GLU A 284 -37.01 -3.61 9.67
CA GLU A 284 -36.04 -3.54 10.77
C GLU A 284 -35.58 -4.92 11.23
N VAL A 285 -36.50 -5.88 11.37
CA VAL A 285 -36.18 -7.29 11.68
C VAL A 285 -35.31 -7.93 10.59
N ARG A 286 -35.52 -7.54 9.32
CA ARG A 286 -34.69 -7.96 8.18
C ARG A 286 -33.36 -7.23 8.09
N GLY A 287 -33.11 -6.24 8.95
CA GLY A 287 -31.87 -5.46 8.97
C GLY A 287 -31.71 -4.54 7.75
N LEU A 288 -32.81 -4.10 7.13
CA LEU A 288 -32.79 -3.18 5.98
C LEU A 288 -33.00 -1.71 6.38
N VAL A 289 -33.60 -1.49 7.55
CA VAL A 289 -33.86 -0.16 8.13
C VAL A 289 -33.48 -0.20 9.60
N THR A 290 -32.93 0.89 10.14
CA THR A 290 -32.74 1.06 11.58
C THR A 290 -33.56 2.22 12.11
N CYS A 291 -34.12 2.06 13.31
CA CYS A 291 -34.78 3.14 14.02
C CYS A 291 -33.88 3.67 15.14
N ARG A 292 -33.53 4.96 15.10
CA ARG A 292 -32.81 5.65 16.19
C ARG A 292 -33.56 6.90 16.59
N GLY A 293 -34.11 6.89 17.81
CA GLY A 293 -34.81 8.05 18.37
C GLY A 293 -36.07 8.46 17.59
N GLY A 294 -36.78 7.51 16.98
CA GLY A 294 -37.99 7.77 16.18
C GLY A 294 -37.75 8.18 14.73
N ARG A 295 -36.48 8.24 14.30
CA ARG A 295 -36.08 8.40 12.89
C ARG A 295 -35.70 7.05 12.30
N TYR A 296 -36.22 6.80 11.10
CA TYR A 296 -35.89 5.63 10.30
C TYR A 296 -34.85 6.03 9.27
N SER A 297 -33.78 5.23 9.18
CA SER A 297 -32.73 5.34 8.16
C SER A 297 -32.44 3.96 7.58
N ILE A 298 -31.88 3.88 6.39
CA ILE A 298 -31.41 2.59 5.85
C ILE A 298 -30.29 2.05 6.74
N ALA A 299 -30.35 0.75 7.03
CA ALA A 299 -29.37 0.03 7.85
C ALA A 299 -28.02 -0.13 7.15
#